data_AF-A0A2D4YUH0-F1
#
_entry.id   AF-A0A2D4YUH0-F1
#
_cell.length_a   1.000
_cell.length_b   1.000
_cell.length_c   1.000
_cell.angle_alpha   90.00
_cell.angle_beta   90.00
_cell.angle_gamma   90.00
#
_symmetry.space_group_name_H-M   'P 1'
#
loop_
_entity.id
_entity.type
_entity.pdbx_description
1 polymer ?
#
loop_
_entity_poly.entity_id
_entity_poly.type
_entity_poly.pdbx_seq_one_letter_code
_entity_poly.pdbx_strand_id
1 'polypeptide(L)'
;MAKRGRPKGSLNKKTLEKVANEEIQAVKEESIPSAVDDAADVMSGYEPKVGKAGIAQAMKKSIGKTQQKVIDGPEETPVKTRSVSDLPRNPSIVEILGLVEETKGKQSKVDILKQFNGRNDVKYALKAAFDPRVVFTLPEGLPDGFVVGDPDTPNGAMDMAPERFIRVFKRMQYWVEGGSAQASQAKREEIYLNTLRSLEKSEAEFLIAIKDKTMPFESVTKEICELAGFDLSPK
;
A
#
# COMPACT_ATOMS: atom_id res chain seq x y z
N MET A 1 -44.03 15.38 -50.05
CA MET A 1 -43.54 15.22 -48.66
C MET A 1 -42.33 14.28 -48.72
N ALA A 2 -41.11 14.52 -48.24
CA ALA A 2 -40.46 15.60 -47.51
C ALA A 2 -38.95 15.61 -47.92
N LYS A 3 -38.34 16.78 -48.12
CA LYS A 3 -36.90 16.93 -48.44
C LYS A 3 -36.08 16.73 -47.16
N ARG A 4 -35.20 15.73 -47.12
CA ARG A 4 -34.23 15.54 -46.02
C ARG A 4 -33.06 16.50 -46.22
N GLY A 5 -32.93 17.48 -45.33
CA GLY A 5 -31.86 18.49 -45.34
C GLY A 5 -30.55 17.96 -44.74
N ARG A 6 -29.43 18.37 -45.34
CA ARG A 6 -28.04 18.16 -44.92
C ARG A 6 -27.74 18.92 -43.62
N PRO A 7 -27.03 18.36 -42.62
CA PRO A 7 -26.63 19.11 -41.44
C PRO A 7 -25.61 20.21 -41.81
N LYS A 8 -25.80 21.40 -41.24
CA LYS A 8 -24.98 22.59 -41.48
C LYS A 8 -23.67 22.54 -40.68
N GLY A 9 -22.57 22.79 -41.38
CA GLY A 9 -21.41 23.59 -40.96
C GLY A 9 -20.73 23.25 -39.63
N SER A 10 -19.63 22.48 -39.71
CA SER A 10 -18.56 22.53 -38.71
C SER A 10 -17.96 23.94 -38.68
N LEU A 11 -17.84 24.53 -37.49
CA LEU A 11 -17.22 25.84 -37.29
C LEU A 11 -15.73 25.78 -37.65
N ASN A 12 -15.24 26.76 -38.41
CA ASN A 12 -13.85 26.83 -38.83
C ASN A 12 -12.91 27.07 -37.63
N LYS A 13 -11.72 26.47 -37.69
CA LYS A 13 -10.69 26.48 -36.64
C LYS A 13 -10.30 27.89 -36.14
N LYS A 14 -10.33 28.90 -37.02
CA LYS A 14 -10.09 30.31 -36.69
C LYS A 14 -11.16 30.94 -35.80
N THR A 15 -12.38 30.41 -35.80
CA THR A 15 -13.48 30.92 -34.96
C THR A 15 -13.40 30.32 -33.56
N LEU A 16 -12.94 29.08 -33.43
CA LEU A 16 -12.70 28.43 -32.13
C LEU A 16 -11.49 29.03 -31.40
N GLU A 17 -10.43 29.41 -32.13
CA GLU A 17 -9.25 30.08 -31.55
C GLU A 17 -9.54 31.51 -31.07
N LYS A 18 -10.54 32.20 -31.65
CA LYS A 18 -10.99 33.51 -31.15
C LYS A 18 -11.76 33.40 -29.83
N VAL A 19 -12.64 32.42 -29.70
CA VAL A 19 -13.41 32.19 -28.46
C VAL A 19 -12.48 31.79 -27.31
N ALA A 20 -11.47 30.96 -27.57
CA ALA A 20 -10.49 30.55 -26.56
C ALA A 20 -9.56 31.70 -26.09
N ASN A 21 -9.29 32.69 -26.94
CA ASN A 21 -8.48 33.85 -26.56
C ASN A 21 -9.28 34.98 -25.90
N GLU A 22 -10.59 35.08 -26.13
CA GLU A 22 -11.47 36.03 -25.43
C GLU A 22 -11.77 35.57 -23.98
N GLU A 23 -11.84 34.26 -23.71
CA GLU A 23 -11.99 33.73 -22.34
C GLU A 23 -10.74 33.91 -21.46
N ILE A 24 -9.54 33.98 -22.05
CA ILE A 24 -8.28 34.16 -21.29
C ILE A 24 -8.01 35.64 -20.94
N GLN A 25 -8.60 36.59 -21.67
CA GLN A 25 -8.51 38.03 -21.33
C GLN A 25 -9.51 38.47 -20.26
N ALA A 26 -10.57 37.72 -20.00
CA ALA A 26 -11.57 38.06 -18.98
C ALA A 26 -11.17 37.69 -17.54
N VAL A 27 -10.07 36.95 -17.32
CA VAL A 27 -9.66 36.46 -15.98
C VAL A 27 -8.49 37.27 -15.37
N LYS A 28 -8.13 38.43 -15.95
CA LYS A 28 -7.00 39.25 -15.45
C LYS A 28 -7.33 40.65 -14.93
N GLU A 29 -8.60 40.99 -14.75
CA GLU A 29 -9.01 42.25 -14.11
C GLU A 29 -10.22 42.05 -13.20
N GLU A 30 -10.02 41.40 -12.05
CA GLU A 30 -10.80 41.70 -10.85
C GLU A 30 -9.85 41.70 -9.64
N SER A 31 -9.28 42.89 -9.41
CA SER A 31 -8.57 43.25 -8.20
C SER A 31 -9.53 43.29 -7.02
N ILE A 32 -9.44 42.29 -6.13
CA ILE A 32 -9.96 42.40 -4.77
C ILE A 32 -9.04 43.39 -4.03
N PRO A 33 -9.54 44.53 -3.51
CA PRO A 33 -8.70 45.49 -2.81
C PRO A 33 -8.20 44.90 -1.50
N SER A 34 -6.89 44.64 -1.40
CA SER A 34 -6.20 44.39 -0.14
C SER A 34 -6.10 45.71 0.63
N ALA A 35 -7.08 45.99 1.48
CA ALA A 35 -6.99 47.06 2.45
C ALA A 35 -6.03 46.66 3.58
N VAL A 36 -4.72 46.74 3.32
CA VAL A 36 -3.64 46.74 4.33
C VAL A 36 -2.32 47.15 3.64
N ASP A 37 -2.19 48.38 3.15
CA ASP A 37 -0.87 48.91 2.74
C ASP A 37 -0.72 50.45 2.90
N ASP A 38 -1.49 51.08 3.80
CA ASP A 38 -1.32 52.50 4.16
C ASP A 38 -1.27 52.72 5.68
N ALA A 39 -0.39 51.99 6.37
CA ALA A 39 -0.04 52.31 7.77
C ALA A 39 1.43 52.04 8.11
N ALA A 40 2.31 51.96 7.12
CA ALA A 40 3.74 51.74 7.33
C ALA A 40 4.58 53.03 7.43
N ASP A 41 3.99 54.23 7.32
CA ASP A 41 4.78 55.47 7.26
C ASP A 41 4.35 56.61 8.21
N VAL A 42 3.62 56.28 9.30
CA VAL A 42 3.47 57.21 10.44
C VAL A 42 3.50 56.44 11.75
N MET A 43 4.67 55.94 12.16
CA MET A 43 5.02 55.69 13.59
C MET A 43 6.51 55.35 13.75
N SER A 44 7.42 56.17 13.21
CA SER A 44 8.87 56.09 13.46
C SER A 44 9.27 56.57 14.88
N GLY A 45 8.47 56.32 15.92
CA GLY A 45 8.73 56.91 17.24
C GLY A 45 8.01 56.30 18.43
N TYR A 46 7.58 55.03 18.38
CA TYR A 46 6.96 54.38 19.54
C TYR A 46 7.59 53.03 19.86
N GLU A 47 8.53 53.02 20.80
CA GLU A 47 8.95 51.79 21.47
C GLU A 47 7.87 51.34 22.47
N PRO A 48 7.30 50.13 22.34
CA PRO A 48 6.38 49.62 23.34
C PRO A 48 7.16 49.23 24.60
N LYS A 49 6.90 49.91 25.72
CA LYS A 49 7.42 49.58 27.05
C LYS A 49 6.77 48.32 27.65
N VAL A 50 6.71 47.21 26.94
CA VAL A 50 6.47 45.88 27.54
C VAL A 50 7.12 44.82 26.64
N GLY A 51 8.13 44.11 27.15
CA GLY A 51 8.89 43.13 26.37
C GLY A 51 8.03 41.97 25.82
N LYS A 52 8.55 41.28 24.80
CA LYS A 52 7.91 40.15 24.07
C LYS A 52 7.29 39.05 24.97
N ALA A 53 7.74 38.92 26.22
CA ALA A 53 7.17 38.02 27.22
C ALA A 53 5.74 38.37 27.66
N GLY A 54 5.34 39.65 27.62
CA GLY A 54 4.01 40.10 28.07
C GLY A 54 2.87 39.74 27.11
N ILE A 55 3.15 39.69 25.81
CA ILE A 55 2.14 39.42 24.77
C ILE A 55 1.71 37.94 24.81
N ALA A 56 2.67 37.02 24.99
CA ALA A 56 2.40 35.59 25.12
C ALA A 56 1.58 35.25 26.38
N GLN A 57 1.76 36.02 27.46
CA GLN A 57 1.05 35.80 28.72
C GLN A 57 -0.37 36.38 28.73
N ALA A 58 -0.63 37.42 27.93
CA ALA A 58 -1.97 37.95 27.73
C ALA A 58 -2.86 37.02 26.87
N MET A 59 -2.30 36.39 25.82
CA MET A 59 -3.04 35.45 24.97
C MET A 59 -3.39 34.13 25.67
N LYS A 60 -2.55 33.65 26.60
CA LYS A 60 -2.84 32.45 27.40
C LYS A 60 -3.94 32.65 28.45
N LYS A 61 -4.30 33.90 28.78
CA LYS A 61 -5.21 34.21 29.90
C LYS A 61 -6.68 34.37 29.50
N SER A 62 -7.03 34.31 28.20
CA SER A 62 -8.42 34.45 27.73
C SER A 62 -9.03 33.19 27.11
N ILE A 63 -8.33 32.06 27.13
CA ILE A 63 -8.86 30.80 26.57
C ILE A 63 -9.52 30.02 27.72
N GLY A 64 -10.86 30.05 27.73
CA GLY A 64 -11.64 29.24 28.66
C GLY A 64 -11.35 27.75 28.48
N LYS A 65 -11.43 26.98 29.57
CA LYS A 65 -11.09 25.54 29.65
C LYS A 65 -11.74 24.67 28.56
N THR A 66 -12.86 25.13 27.99
CA THR A 66 -13.60 24.44 26.93
C THR A 66 -12.90 24.49 25.56
N GLN A 67 -12.08 25.50 25.29
CA GLN A 67 -11.37 25.66 23.99
C GLN A 67 -10.00 24.96 23.98
N GLN A 68 -9.45 24.59 25.14
CA GLN A 68 -8.22 23.80 25.22
C GLN A 68 -8.44 22.37 24.69
N LYS A 69 -9.67 21.84 24.86
CA LYS A 69 -10.04 20.45 24.50
C LYS A 69 -10.29 20.23 22.99
N VAL A 70 -10.20 21.28 22.17
CA VAL A 70 -10.37 21.21 20.71
C VAL A 70 -9.02 21.22 19.98
N ILE A 71 -7.92 21.53 20.69
CA ILE A 71 -6.55 21.56 20.15
C ILE A 71 -5.82 20.23 20.39
N ASP A 72 -6.25 19.49 21.41
CA ASP A 72 -5.80 18.12 21.63
C ASP A 72 -6.66 17.22 20.72
N GLY A 73 -6.09 16.88 19.56
CA GLY A 73 -6.63 15.81 18.71
C GLY A 73 -6.81 14.51 19.52
N PRO A 74 -7.55 13.52 19.01
CA PRO A 74 -7.75 12.28 19.74
C PRO A 74 -6.39 11.75 20.18
N GLU A 75 -6.23 11.45 21.48
CA GLU A 75 -5.04 10.80 22.02
C GLU A 75 -4.82 9.51 21.23
N GLU A 76 -3.99 9.58 20.18
CA GLU A 76 -3.35 8.42 19.60
C GLU A 76 -2.44 7.90 20.70
N THR A 77 -2.91 6.86 21.40
CA THR A 77 -2.01 6.03 22.19
C THR A 77 -0.80 5.71 21.30
N PRO A 78 0.44 5.92 21.76
CA PRO A 78 1.61 5.67 20.93
C PRO A 78 1.67 4.16 20.72
N VAL A 79 1.08 3.69 19.62
CA VAL A 79 1.21 2.30 19.17
C VAL A 79 2.70 2.12 18.92
N LYS A 80 3.34 1.34 19.80
CA LYS A 80 4.74 0.99 19.70
C LYS A 80 4.94 0.26 18.37
N THR A 81 5.38 0.98 17.34
CA THR A 81 5.65 0.41 16.02
C THR A 81 6.73 -0.64 16.16
N ARG A 82 6.40 -1.89 15.81
CA ARG A 82 7.36 -2.99 15.73
C ARG A 82 8.45 -2.64 14.71
N SER A 83 9.64 -3.17 14.91
CA SER A 83 10.81 -2.97 14.09
C SER A 83 11.38 -4.30 13.61
N VAL A 84 12.29 -4.30 12.63
CA VAL A 84 12.91 -5.53 12.12
C VAL A 84 13.66 -6.30 13.21
N SER A 85 14.20 -5.61 14.22
CA SER A 85 14.84 -6.26 15.38
C SER A 85 13.90 -7.03 16.29
N ASP A 86 12.59 -6.77 16.22
CA ASP A 86 11.58 -7.50 16.99
C ASP A 86 11.17 -8.83 16.32
N LEU A 87 11.58 -9.04 15.06
CA LEU A 87 11.31 -10.28 14.34
C LEU A 87 12.23 -11.42 14.82
N PRO A 88 11.75 -12.68 14.77
CA PRO A 88 12.60 -13.83 15.07
C PRO A 88 13.78 -13.91 14.08
N ARG A 89 14.84 -14.63 14.45
CA ARG A 89 16.08 -14.75 13.66
C ARG A 89 15.86 -15.14 12.18
N ASN A 90 14.83 -15.95 11.91
CA ASN A 90 14.45 -16.33 10.55
C ASN A 90 12.94 -16.14 10.38
N PRO A 91 12.47 -14.92 10.10
CA PRO A 91 11.04 -14.63 10.10
C PRO A 91 10.32 -15.28 8.91
N SER A 92 9.04 -15.60 9.10
CA SER A 92 8.14 -16.07 8.04
C SER A 92 7.84 -14.94 7.05
N ILE A 93 7.36 -15.30 5.86
CA ILE A 93 6.93 -14.28 4.89
C ILE A 93 5.76 -13.46 5.45
N VAL A 94 4.84 -14.11 6.15
CA VAL A 94 3.67 -13.48 6.77
C VAL A 94 4.09 -12.49 7.86
N GLU A 95 5.09 -12.83 8.69
CA GLU A 95 5.63 -11.93 9.72
C GLU A 95 6.31 -10.69 9.10
N ILE A 96 7.09 -10.89 8.04
CA ILE A 96 7.74 -9.78 7.32
C ILE A 96 6.70 -8.83 6.74
N LEU A 97 5.71 -9.37 6.05
CA LEU A 97 4.68 -8.57 5.38
C LEU A 97 3.71 -7.95 6.39
N GLY A 98 3.42 -8.62 7.50
CA GLY A 98 2.68 -8.05 8.63
C GLY A 98 3.39 -6.86 9.25
N LEU A 99 4.72 -6.92 9.42
CA LEU A 99 5.50 -5.77 9.88
C LEU A 99 5.41 -4.59 8.90
N VAL A 100 5.43 -4.86 7.59
CA VAL A 100 5.27 -3.83 6.55
C VAL A 100 3.87 -3.22 6.58
N GLU A 101 2.85 -4.05 6.84
CA GLU A 101 1.45 -3.62 6.98
C GLU A 101 1.28 -2.64 8.14
N GLU A 102 1.80 -3.02 9.31
CA GLU A 102 1.76 -2.22 10.54
C GLU A 102 2.58 -0.92 10.47
N THR A 103 3.61 -0.89 9.64
CA THR A 103 4.50 0.28 9.51
C THR A 103 3.78 1.44 8.84
N LYS A 104 3.91 2.66 9.38
CA LYS A 104 3.42 3.88 8.70
C LYS A 104 4.51 4.46 7.79
N GLY A 105 4.10 5.00 6.65
CA GLY A 105 4.98 5.70 5.71
C GLY A 105 5.58 4.80 4.62
N LYS A 106 5.47 5.25 3.37
CA LYS A 106 5.91 4.49 2.18
C LYS A 106 7.41 4.17 2.20
N GLN A 107 8.25 5.15 2.56
CA GLN A 107 9.71 4.96 2.58
C GLN A 107 10.14 3.91 3.63
N SER A 108 9.57 3.97 4.83
CA SER A 108 9.84 3.00 5.89
C SER A 108 9.48 1.56 5.47
N LYS A 109 8.35 1.37 4.77
CA LYS A 109 7.95 0.08 4.19
C LYS A 109 8.97 -0.45 3.20
N VAL A 110 9.42 0.43 2.29
CA VAL A 110 10.47 0.12 1.31
C VAL A 110 11.76 -0.31 2.03
N ASP A 111 12.17 0.40 3.08
CA ASP A 111 13.42 0.12 3.79
C ASP A 111 13.38 -1.17 4.62
N ILE A 112 12.20 -1.58 5.12
CA ILE A 112 11.99 -2.91 5.71
C ILE A 112 12.14 -3.98 4.63
N LEU A 113 11.43 -3.84 3.51
CA LEU A 113 11.44 -4.83 2.42
C LEU A 113 12.84 -5.00 1.79
N LYS A 114 13.61 -3.91 1.66
CA LYS A 114 15.01 -3.95 1.16
C LYS A 114 15.90 -4.91 1.95
N GLN A 115 15.72 -4.99 3.27
CA GLN A 115 16.50 -5.88 4.13
C GLN A 115 16.30 -7.36 3.79
N PHE A 116 15.18 -7.69 3.16
CA PHE A 116 14.82 -9.05 2.77
C PHE A 116 14.95 -9.32 1.25
N ASN A 117 15.50 -8.40 0.46
CA ASN A 117 15.63 -8.59 -1.00
C ASN A 117 16.55 -9.79 -1.35
N GLY A 118 17.51 -10.11 -0.49
CA GLY A 118 18.36 -11.30 -0.67
C GLY A 118 17.65 -12.65 -0.46
N ARG A 119 16.41 -12.65 0.04
CA ARG A 119 15.65 -13.86 0.33
C ARG A 119 14.82 -14.30 -0.87
N ASN A 120 15.13 -15.48 -1.39
CA ASN A 120 14.44 -16.06 -2.54
C ASN A 120 12.96 -16.31 -2.27
N ASP A 121 12.61 -16.81 -1.09
CA ASP A 121 11.21 -17.06 -0.72
C ASP A 121 10.37 -15.78 -0.78
N VAL A 122 10.88 -14.67 -0.24
CA VAL A 122 10.22 -13.35 -0.33
C VAL A 122 10.10 -12.92 -1.78
N LYS A 123 11.19 -12.98 -2.55
CA LYS A 123 11.19 -12.62 -3.98
C LYS A 123 10.15 -13.40 -4.78
N TYR A 124 10.11 -14.73 -4.63
CA TYR A 124 9.18 -15.57 -5.38
C TYR A 124 7.74 -15.44 -4.89
N ALA A 125 7.50 -15.22 -3.59
CA ALA A 125 6.18 -14.90 -3.06
C ALA A 125 5.62 -13.61 -3.65
N LEU A 126 6.39 -12.52 -3.62
CA LEU A 126 5.97 -11.23 -4.18
C LEU A 126 5.78 -11.31 -5.70
N LYS A 127 6.64 -12.07 -6.40
CA LYS A 127 6.47 -12.32 -7.83
C LYS A 127 5.19 -13.12 -8.11
N ALA A 128 4.92 -14.15 -7.33
CA ALA A 128 3.69 -14.92 -7.44
C ALA A 128 2.45 -14.07 -7.13
N ALA A 129 2.53 -13.11 -6.21
CA ALA A 129 1.43 -12.21 -5.89
C ALA A 129 1.16 -11.16 -6.98
N PHE A 130 2.21 -10.49 -7.48
CA PHE A 130 2.06 -9.26 -8.29
C PHE A 130 2.42 -9.39 -9.78
N ASP A 131 3.18 -10.40 -10.20
CA ASP A 131 3.52 -10.58 -11.62
C ASP A 131 2.33 -11.24 -12.34
N PRO A 132 1.68 -10.56 -13.31
CA PRO A 132 0.53 -11.11 -14.01
C PRO A 132 0.88 -12.31 -14.91
N ARG A 133 2.17 -12.50 -15.24
CA ARG A 133 2.64 -13.64 -16.03
C ARG A 133 2.73 -14.92 -15.22
N VAL A 134 2.75 -14.82 -13.89
CA VAL A 134 2.72 -15.99 -13.02
C VAL A 134 1.28 -16.46 -12.94
N VAL A 135 0.96 -17.42 -13.80
CA VAL A 135 -0.35 -18.08 -13.89
C VAL A 135 -0.27 -19.43 -13.18
N PHE A 136 -1.16 -19.65 -12.22
CA PHE A 136 -1.26 -20.93 -11.52
C PHE A 136 -2.20 -21.88 -12.29
N THR A 137 -1.74 -23.10 -12.56
CA THR A 137 -2.50 -24.17 -13.22
C THR A 137 -3.20 -25.06 -12.19
N LEU A 138 -3.75 -24.46 -11.14
CA LEU A 138 -4.47 -25.17 -10.07
C LEU A 138 -5.96 -24.85 -10.18
N PRO A 139 -6.86 -25.76 -9.77
CA PRO A 139 -8.29 -25.47 -9.73
C PRO A 139 -8.61 -24.33 -8.76
N GLU A 140 -9.76 -23.70 -8.97
CA GLU A 140 -10.30 -22.70 -8.07
C GLU A 140 -10.82 -23.35 -6.78
N GLY A 141 -10.59 -22.71 -5.65
CA GLY A 141 -10.99 -23.23 -4.34
C GLY A 141 -10.18 -24.43 -3.84
N LEU A 142 -10.63 -24.98 -2.72
CA LEU A 142 -10.09 -26.19 -2.10
C LEU A 142 -11.15 -27.30 -2.16
N PRO A 143 -10.74 -28.58 -2.11
CA PRO A 143 -11.69 -29.68 -1.99
C PRO A 143 -12.61 -29.51 -0.77
N ASP A 144 -13.85 -29.98 -0.88
CA ASP A 144 -14.79 -29.93 0.24
C ASP A 144 -14.23 -30.68 1.46
N GLY A 145 -14.41 -30.11 2.65
CA GLY A 145 -13.85 -30.62 3.90
C GLY A 145 -12.32 -30.58 4.00
N PHE A 146 -11.60 -29.93 3.07
CA PHE A 146 -10.16 -29.77 3.17
C PHE A 146 -9.78 -28.82 4.31
N VAL A 147 -8.94 -29.29 5.23
CA VAL A 147 -8.39 -28.48 6.31
C VAL A 147 -6.96 -28.06 5.97
N VAL A 148 -6.69 -26.77 6.13
CA VAL A 148 -5.38 -26.15 5.93
C VAL A 148 -4.54 -26.32 7.20
N GLY A 149 -3.26 -26.69 7.03
CA GLY A 149 -2.45 -27.21 8.14
C GLY A 149 -2.90 -28.60 8.57
N ASP A 150 -2.19 -29.20 9.53
CA ASP A 150 -2.56 -30.50 10.06
C ASP A 150 -3.66 -30.34 11.14
N PRO A 151 -4.91 -30.77 10.88
CA PRO A 151 -6.00 -30.70 11.87
C PRO A 151 -5.73 -31.58 13.11
N ASP A 152 -4.93 -32.63 12.93
CA ASP A 152 -4.62 -33.64 13.94
C ASP A 152 -3.24 -33.43 14.57
N THR A 153 -2.63 -32.25 14.38
CA THR A 153 -1.47 -31.82 15.18
C THR A 153 -1.99 -31.12 16.44
N PRO A 154 -2.07 -31.80 17.60
CA PRO A 154 -2.28 -31.12 18.88
C PRO A 154 -1.29 -29.97 19.04
N ASN A 155 -1.72 -28.87 19.67
CA ASN A 155 -0.78 -27.87 20.17
C ASN A 155 0.27 -28.57 21.05
N GLY A 156 1.49 -28.72 20.54
CA GLY A 156 2.56 -29.45 21.23
C GLY A 156 2.67 -30.94 20.91
N ALA A 157 2.12 -31.45 19.81
CA ALA A 157 2.49 -32.76 19.28
C ALA A 157 3.98 -32.74 18.85
N MET A 158 4.83 -33.21 19.76
CA MET A 158 6.21 -33.63 19.53
C MET A 158 6.18 -34.66 18.39
N ASP A 159 6.62 -34.40 17.15
CA ASP A 159 8.04 -34.50 16.76
C ASP A 159 8.34 -33.89 15.37
N MET A 160 7.39 -33.24 14.69
CA MET A 160 7.65 -32.56 13.42
C MET A 160 7.16 -31.11 13.47
N ALA A 161 8.10 -30.17 13.47
CA ALA A 161 7.77 -28.76 13.30
C ALA A 161 7.05 -28.57 11.94
N PRO A 162 5.98 -27.74 11.88
CA PRO A 162 5.30 -27.48 10.62
C PRO A 162 6.28 -26.99 9.57
N GLU A 163 6.06 -27.38 8.32
CA GLU A 163 6.91 -26.96 7.23
C GLU A 163 6.74 -25.46 6.99
N ARG A 164 7.82 -24.78 6.58
CA ARG A 164 7.83 -23.34 6.37
C ARG A 164 7.91 -22.98 4.90
N PHE A 165 7.27 -21.88 4.50
CA PHE A 165 7.27 -21.37 3.13
C PHE A 165 8.68 -21.18 2.57
N ILE A 166 9.62 -20.71 3.40
CA ILE A 166 11.04 -20.57 3.05
C ILE A 166 11.69 -21.86 2.53
N ARG A 167 11.16 -23.04 2.89
CA ARG A 167 11.66 -24.35 2.43
C ARG A 167 10.93 -24.85 1.19
N VAL A 168 9.67 -24.47 1.00
CA VAL A 168 8.79 -25.04 -0.03
C VAL A 168 8.50 -24.11 -1.20
N PHE A 169 8.89 -22.83 -1.18
CA PHE A 169 8.58 -21.87 -2.26
C PHE A 169 8.96 -22.38 -3.66
N LYS A 170 10.00 -23.21 -3.78
CA LYS A 170 10.42 -23.83 -5.05
C LYS A 170 9.39 -24.81 -5.61
N ARG A 171 8.51 -25.39 -4.78
CA ARG A 171 7.42 -26.27 -5.22
C ARG A 171 6.41 -25.53 -6.10
N MET A 172 6.36 -24.19 -6.06
CA MET A 172 5.56 -23.41 -7.00
C MET A 172 5.90 -23.68 -8.48
N GLN A 173 7.10 -24.17 -8.79
CA GLN A 173 7.46 -24.59 -10.15
C GLN A 173 6.57 -25.71 -10.72
N TYR A 174 5.90 -26.49 -9.86
CA TYR A 174 4.97 -27.54 -10.29
C TYR A 174 3.57 -26.98 -10.60
N TRP A 175 3.24 -25.81 -10.07
CA TRP A 175 1.88 -25.24 -10.14
C TRP A 175 1.80 -24.03 -11.04
N VAL A 176 2.93 -23.45 -11.43
CA VAL A 176 3.00 -22.28 -12.32
C VAL A 176 3.22 -22.71 -13.76
N GLU A 177 2.48 -22.09 -14.68
CA GLU A 177 2.62 -22.32 -16.12
C GLU A 177 4.05 -22.02 -16.61
N GLY A 178 4.60 -22.90 -17.45
CA GLY A 178 5.99 -22.78 -17.91
C GLY A 178 7.05 -23.08 -16.85
N GLY A 179 6.65 -23.59 -15.68
CA GLY A 179 7.58 -24.08 -14.66
C GLY A 179 8.51 -25.19 -15.18
N SER A 180 9.70 -25.30 -14.58
CA SER A 180 10.73 -26.27 -14.96
C SER A 180 10.32 -27.73 -14.72
N ALA A 181 9.29 -27.96 -13.90
CA ALA A 181 8.83 -29.29 -13.56
C ALA A 181 7.59 -29.68 -14.35
N GLN A 182 7.73 -30.69 -15.22
CA GLN A 182 6.62 -31.27 -15.95
C GLN A 182 5.89 -32.29 -15.06
N ALA A 183 4.68 -31.95 -14.64
CA ALA A 183 3.79 -32.84 -13.88
C ALA A 183 2.39 -32.85 -14.53
N SER A 184 1.69 -33.99 -14.45
CA SER A 184 0.28 -34.09 -14.83
C SER A 184 -0.60 -33.25 -13.90
N GLN A 185 -1.77 -32.82 -14.36
CA GLN A 185 -2.69 -31.98 -13.57
C GLN A 185 -2.98 -32.59 -12.19
N ALA A 186 -3.33 -33.88 -12.15
CA ALA A 186 -3.58 -34.60 -10.89
C ALA A 186 -2.37 -34.55 -9.94
N LYS A 187 -1.14 -34.67 -10.47
CA LYS A 187 0.06 -34.60 -9.64
C LYS A 187 0.34 -33.19 -9.13
N ARG A 188 0.01 -32.14 -9.91
CA ARG A 188 0.13 -30.74 -9.46
C ARG A 188 -0.77 -30.47 -8.27
N GLU A 189 -2.02 -30.90 -8.37
CA GLU A 189 -3.02 -30.79 -7.30
C GLU A 189 -2.60 -31.59 -6.06
N GLU A 190 -2.14 -32.83 -6.23
CA GLU A 190 -1.62 -33.64 -5.12
C GLU A 190 -0.46 -32.94 -4.39
N ILE A 191 0.53 -32.42 -5.14
CA ILE A 191 1.68 -31.70 -4.57
C ILE A 191 1.22 -30.41 -3.85
N TYR A 192 0.24 -29.71 -4.41
CA TYR A 192 -0.33 -28.50 -3.82
C TYR A 192 -1.03 -28.78 -2.49
N LEU A 193 -1.97 -29.73 -2.48
CA LEU A 193 -2.71 -30.12 -1.29
C LEU A 193 -1.80 -30.68 -0.20
N ASN A 194 -0.82 -31.52 -0.56
CA ASN A 194 0.17 -32.02 0.39
C ASN A 194 1.00 -30.88 0.99
N THR A 195 1.35 -29.88 0.19
CA THR A 195 2.07 -28.71 0.70
C THR A 195 1.21 -27.92 1.68
N LEU A 196 -0.05 -27.64 1.36
CA LEU A 196 -0.97 -26.94 2.26
C LEU A 196 -1.25 -27.66 3.59
N ARG A 197 -1.25 -29.00 3.60
CA ARG A 197 -1.39 -29.78 4.84
C ARG A 197 -0.15 -29.67 5.73
N SER A 198 1.04 -29.65 5.13
CA SER A 198 2.31 -29.61 5.87
C SER A 198 2.71 -28.21 6.35
N LEU A 199 2.22 -27.17 5.69
CA LEU A 199 2.68 -25.80 5.91
C LEU A 199 2.10 -25.24 7.20
N GLU A 200 2.85 -24.35 7.85
CA GLU A 200 2.31 -23.52 8.93
C GLU A 200 1.05 -22.78 8.45
N LYS A 201 0.03 -22.73 9.32
CA LYS A 201 -1.32 -22.32 8.93
C LYS A 201 -1.35 -20.94 8.27
N SER A 202 -0.66 -19.95 8.86
CA SER A 202 -0.66 -18.59 8.30
C SER A 202 0.06 -18.53 6.94
N GLU A 203 1.16 -19.26 6.77
CA GLU A 203 1.87 -19.36 5.49
C GLU A 203 1.05 -20.12 4.43
N ALA A 204 0.19 -21.06 4.83
CA ALA A 204 -0.70 -21.81 3.94
C ALA A 204 -1.85 -20.95 3.43
N GLU A 205 -2.49 -20.20 4.32
CA GLU A 205 -3.50 -19.19 3.97
C GLU A 205 -2.90 -18.13 3.03
N PHE A 206 -1.66 -17.70 3.30
CA PHE A 206 -0.94 -16.79 2.42
C PHE A 206 -0.68 -17.41 1.03
N LEU A 207 -0.30 -18.69 0.94
CA LEU A 207 -0.09 -19.36 -0.35
C LEU A 207 -1.39 -19.42 -1.19
N ILE A 208 -2.54 -19.68 -0.54
CA ILE A 208 -3.85 -19.65 -1.19
C ILE A 208 -4.14 -18.22 -1.71
N ALA A 209 -3.91 -17.21 -0.88
CA ALA A 209 -4.15 -15.81 -1.22
C ALA A 209 -3.31 -15.34 -2.43
N ILE A 210 -2.02 -15.68 -2.51
CA ILE A 210 -1.18 -15.30 -3.65
C ILE A 210 -1.52 -16.08 -4.93
N LYS A 211 -1.99 -17.34 -4.80
CA LYS A 211 -2.50 -18.12 -5.94
C LYS A 211 -3.69 -17.41 -6.57
N ASP A 212 -4.64 -16.98 -5.74
CA ASP A 212 -5.88 -16.34 -6.16
C ASP A 212 -5.70 -14.83 -6.42
N LYS A 213 -4.45 -14.32 -6.32
CA LYS A 213 -4.07 -12.91 -6.50
C LYS A 213 -4.81 -11.96 -5.54
N THR A 214 -5.20 -12.45 -4.37
CA THR A 214 -5.91 -11.73 -3.32
C THR A 214 -4.95 -11.40 -2.18
N MET A 215 -3.99 -10.50 -2.44
CA MET A 215 -2.96 -10.12 -1.46
C MET A 215 -3.58 -9.71 -0.10
N PRO A 216 -3.25 -10.40 1.02
CA PRO A 216 -3.93 -10.16 2.31
C PRO A 216 -3.41 -8.91 3.05
N PHE A 217 -2.28 -8.34 2.61
CA PHE A 217 -1.69 -7.13 3.19
C PHE A 217 -1.92 -5.96 2.22
N GLU A 218 -2.90 -5.12 2.51
CA GLU A 218 -3.37 -4.06 1.60
C GLU A 218 -2.28 -3.04 1.27
N SER A 219 -1.42 -2.74 2.23
CA SER A 219 -0.37 -1.74 2.05
C SER A 219 0.89 -2.27 1.39
N VAL A 220 1.01 -3.59 1.21
CA VAL A 220 2.07 -4.19 0.41
C VAL A 220 1.62 -4.12 -1.04
N THR A 221 2.06 -3.08 -1.75
CA THR A 221 1.72 -2.88 -3.16
C THR A 221 2.89 -3.22 -4.07
N LYS A 222 2.59 -3.55 -5.34
CA LYS A 222 3.61 -3.77 -6.38
C LYS A 222 4.64 -2.63 -6.43
N GLU A 223 4.17 -1.39 -6.35
CA GLU A 223 5.04 -0.20 -6.41
C GLU A 223 6.07 -0.18 -5.27
N ILE A 224 5.64 -0.47 -4.03
CA ILE A 224 6.54 -0.47 -2.87
C ILE A 224 7.57 -1.60 -3.01
N CYS A 225 7.15 -2.77 -3.49
CA CYS A 225 8.06 -3.89 -3.71
C CYS A 225 9.09 -3.59 -4.82
N GLU A 226 8.71 -2.95 -5.91
CA GLU A 226 9.64 -2.55 -6.98
C GLU A 226 10.64 -1.50 -6.50
N LEU A 227 10.20 -0.52 -5.71
CA LEU A 227 11.09 0.46 -5.06
C LEU A 227 12.06 -0.18 -4.05
N ALA A 228 11.68 -1.30 -3.44
CA ALA A 228 12.57 -2.10 -2.60
C ALA A 228 13.57 -2.96 -3.39
N GLY A 229 13.47 -2.95 -4.72
CA GLY A 229 14.38 -3.65 -5.63
C GLY A 229 13.95 -5.07 -6.00
N PHE A 230 12.66 -5.43 -5.80
CA PHE A 230 12.11 -6.68 -6.30
C PHE A 230 11.75 -6.56 -7.79
N ASP A 231 12.23 -7.49 -8.61
CA ASP A 231 11.95 -7.55 -10.05
C ASP A 231 10.59 -8.23 -10.30
N LEU A 232 9.52 -7.43 -10.27
CA LEU A 232 8.12 -7.89 -10.40
C LEU A 232 7.50 -7.62 -11.76
N SER A 233 8.21 -6.92 -12.65
CA SER A 233 7.70 -6.53 -13.96
C SER A 233 8.26 -7.40 -15.09
N PRO A 234 7.53 -7.54 -16.21
CA PRO A 234 8.10 -8.07 -17.43
C PRO A 234 9.22 -7.16 -17.94
N LYS A 235 10.40 -7.74 -18.14
CA LYS A 235 11.41 -7.20 -19.04
C LYS A 235 11.08 -7.65 -20.45
#